data_AF-A0A8T6VL17-F1
#
_entry.id   AF-A0A8T6VL17-F1
#
_cell.length_a   1.000
_cell.length_b   1.000
_cell.length_c   1.000
_cell.angle_alpha   90.00
_cell.angle_beta   90.00
_cell.angle_gamma   90.00
#
_symmetry.space_group_name_H-M   'P 1'
#
loop_
_entity.id
_entity.type
_entity.pdbx_description
1 polymer ?
#
loop_
_entity_poly.entity_id
_entity_poly.type
_entity_poly.pdbx_seq_one_letter_code
_entity_poly.pdbx_strand_id
1 'polypeptide(L)'
;TTPMDAVSLYEAISTAQPGGLGKAPKLDATDASSKQKILEDKISLWDVFKISSSWDSISSEWVNNYSITFEVGYPYFLETLEKTRDVNRATVHTFLKILAEIPDTLIARKSGVVKAEEISRQARQILQAGALTTQKGKEQLLLFDERLRDSKHRLNPGTTADLTAAVLAVATLNGYKP
;
A
#
# COMPACT_ATOMS: atom_id res chain seq x y z
N THR A 1 -7.99 -17.91 -9.87
CA THR A 1 -9.09 -16.99 -10.22
C THR A 1 -9.46 -17.21 -11.68
N THR A 2 -10.57 -16.63 -12.14
CA THR A 2 -11.12 -16.79 -13.50
C THR A 2 -10.94 -15.51 -14.32
N PRO A 3 -11.17 -15.54 -15.65
CA PRO A 3 -11.21 -14.32 -16.47
C PRO A 3 -12.36 -13.40 -16.11
N MET A 4 -13.48 -13.92 -15.61
CA MET A 4 -14.59 -13.09 -15.15
C MET A 4 -14.20 -12.27 -13.91
N ASP A 5 -13.42 -12.85 -12.99
CA ASP A 5 -12.90 -12.10 -11.83
C ASP A 5 -12.01 -10.91 -12.29
N ALA A 6 -11.22 -11.11 -13.35
CA ALA A 6 -10.41 -10.05 -13.95
C ALA A 6 -11.28 -8.95 -14.57
N VAL A 7 -12.31 -9.32 -15.35
CA VAL A 7 -13.24 -8.35 -15.94
C VAL A 7 -13.96 -7.54 -14.86
N SER A 8 -14.44 -8.20 -13.79
CA SER A 8 -15.08 -7.52 -12.67
C SER A 8 -14.14 -6.55 -11.95
N LEU A 9 -12.85 -6.87 -11.81
CA LEU A 9 -11.86 -5.92 -11.31
C LEU A 9 -11.77 -4.67 -12.21
N TYR A 10 -11.73 -4.84 -13.53
CA TYR A 10 -11.62 -3.71 -14.46
C TYR A 10 -12.87 -2.82 -14.40
N GLU A 11 -14.04 -3.42 -14.23
CA GLU A 11 -15.31 -2.69 -14.03
C GLU A 11 -15.33 -1.93 -12.70
N ALA A 12 -14.83 -2.55 -11.62
CA ALA A 12 -14.68 -1.90 -10.34
C ALA A 12 -13.70 -0.70 -10.42
N ILE A 13 -12.56 -0.85 -11.10
CA ILE A 13 -11.60 0.25 -11.33
C ILE A 13 -12.25 1.37 -12.14
N SER A 14 -12.97 1.04 -13.22
CA SER A 14 -13.68 2.03 -14.05
C SER A 14 -14.76 2.79 -13.26
N THR A 15 -15.39 2.13 -12.28
CA THR A 15 -16.43 2.72 -11.44
C THR A 15 -15.81 3.59 -10.34
N ALA A 16 -14.76 3.10 -9.69
CA ALA A 16 -14.07 3.81 -8.60
C ALA A 16 -13.25 5.01 -9.08
N GLN A 17 -12.80 5.01 -10.36
CA GLN A 17 -11.97 6.04 -10.97
C GLN A 17 -10.76 6.45 -10.10
N PRO A 18 -9.91 5.49 -9.71
CA PRO A 18 -8.81 5.77 -8.79
C PRO A 18 -7.78 6.72 -9.41
N GLY A 19 -7.39 7.74 -8.65
CA GLY A 19 -6.40 8.70 -9.10
C GLY A 19 -4.98 8.11 -9.09
N GLY A 20 -4.26 8.20 -10.21
CA GLY A 20 -2.86 7.78 -10.32
C GLY A 20 -2.65 6.33 -10.77
N LEU A 21 -3.61 5.78 -11.52
CA LEU A 21 -3.52 4.46 -12.15
C LEU A 21 -2.36 4.39 -13.18
N GLY A 22 -2.05 5.51 -13.83
CA GLY A 22 -1.03 5.57 -14.88
C GLY A 22 -1.47 4.82 -16.15
N LYS A 23 -0.51 4.48 -17.00
CA LYS A 23 -0.72 3.58 -18.15
C LYS A 23 -0.01 2.26 -17.91
N ALA A 24 -0.64 1.15 -18.25
CA ALA A 24 -0.04 -0.17 -18.20
C ALA A 24 0.45 -0.61 -19.60
N PRO A 25 1.59 -1.30 -19.71
CA PRO A 25 2.14 -1.73 -21.00
C PRO A 25 1.30 -2.85 -21.65
N LYS A 26 0.50 -3.57 -20.86
CA LYS A 26 -0.40 -4.65 -21.30
C LYS A 26 -1.69 -4.57 -20.51
N LEU A 27 -2.80 -4.86 -21.18
CA LEU A 27 -4.15 -4.90 -20.58
C LEU A 27 -4.43 -3.67 -19.73
N ASP A 28 -4.20 -2.47 -20.27
CA ASP A 28 -4.49 -1.23 -19.57
C ASP A 28 -5.97 -1.15 -19.16
N ALA A 29 -6.25 -0.88 -17.88
CA ALA A 29 -7.61 -0.83 -17.37
C ALA A 29 -8.44 0.34 -17.93
N THR A 30 -7.79 1.34 -18.53
CA THR A 30 -8.44 2.44 -19.25
C THR A 30 -8.69 2.11 -20.73
N ASP A 31 -8.12 1.03 -21.26
CA ASP A 31 -8.37 0.54 -22.61
C ASP A 31 -9.61 -0.37 -22.63
N ALA A 32 -10.66 0.06 -23.34
CA ALA A 32 -11.89 -0.68 -23.49
C ALA A 32 -11.69 -2.08 -24.11
N SER A 33 -10.63 -2.26 -24.93
CA SER A 33 -10.30 -3.54 -25.56
C SER A 33 -9.73 -4.57 -24.58
N SER A 34 -9.20 -4.13 -23.43
CA SER A 34 -8.56 -5.03 -22.45
C SER A 34 -9.51 -6.08 -21.91
N LYS A 35 -10.77 -5.69 -21.61
CA LYS A 35 -11.78 -6.63 -21.09
C LYS A 35 -12.10 -7.73 -22.10
N GLN A 36 -12.20 -7.40 -23.39
CA GLN A 36 -12.43 -8.38 -24.44
C GLN A 36 -11.24 -9.34 -24.58
N LYS A 37 -10.02 -8.81 -24.62
CA LYS A 37 -8.79 -9.64 -24.68
C LYS A 37 -8.66 -10.58 -23.49
N ILE A 38 -8.98 -10.12 -22.28
CA ILE A 38 -8.99 -10.95 -21.07
C ILE A 38 -9.88 -12.18 -21.25
N LEU A 39 -11.07 -12.01 -21.83
CA LEU A 39 -12.02 -13.10 -22.05
C LEU A 39 -11.57 -14.03 -23.18
N GLU A 40 -11.12 -13.48 -24.31
CA GLU A 40 -10.68 -14.25 -25.48
C GLU A 40 -9.45 -15.10 -25.16
N ASP A 41 -8.45 -14.51 -24.52
CA ASP A 41 -7.18 -15.16 -24.17
C ASP A 41 -7.27 -15.95 -22.84
N LYS A 42 -8.44 -15.95 -22.19
CA LYS A 42 -8.71 -16.63 -20.90
C LYS A 42 -7.73 -16.26 -19.79
N ILE A 43 -7.40 -14.98 -19.69
CA ILE A 43 -6.44 -14.43 -18.72
C ILE A 43 -7.11 -14.36 -17.35
N SER A 44 -6.51 -14.97 -16.32
CA SER A 44 -7.08 -14.93 -14.96
C SER A 44 -6.79 -13.61 -14.24
N LEU A 45 -7.52 -13.32 -13.16
CA LEU A 45 -7.21 -12.16 -12.29
C LEU A 45 -5.78 -12.22 -11.72
N TRP A 46 -5.26 -13.43 -11.46
CA TRP A 46 -3.89 -13.58 -10.99
C TRP A 46 -2.87 -13.20 -12.07
N ASP A 47 -3.12 -13.57 -13.33
CA ASP A 47 -2.27 -13.19 -14.47
C ASP A 47 -2.25 -11.68 -14.69
N VAL A 48 -3.40 -11.01 -14.50
CA VAL A 48 -3.48 -9.54 -14.53
C VAL A 48 -2.56 -8.93 -13.47
N PHE A 49 -2.68 -9.34 -12.20
CA PHE A 49 -1.81 -8.80 -11.15
C PHE A 49 -0.33 -9.12 -11.38
N LYS A 50 -0.02 -10.26 -12.00
CA LYS A 50 1.35 -10.60 -12.37
C LYS A 50 1.98 -9.57 -13.31
N ILE A 51 1.21 -9.00 -14.24
CA ILE A 51 1.70 -7.96 -15.16
C ILE A 51 2.25 -6.77 -14.38
N SER A 52 1.51 -6.28 -13.38
CA SER A 52 1.86 -5.07 -12.61
C SER A 52 2.68 -5.32 -11.34
N SER A 53 2.86 -6.57 -10.93
CA SER A 53 3.53 -6.96 -9.68
C SER A 53 4.92 -6.35 -9.45
N SER A 54 5.66 -6.03 -10.52
CA SER A 54 7.00 -5.44 -10.40
C SER A 54 7.03 -3.93 -10.09
N TRP A 55 5.89 -3.22 -10.22
CA TRP A 55 5.82 -1.78 -9.95
C TRP A 55 4.59 -1.35 -9.12
N ASP A 56 3.75 -2.30 -8.71
CA ASP A 56 2.57 -2.06 -7.89
C ASP A 56 2.54 -3.04 -6.72
N SER A 57 2.66 -2.51 -5.50
CA SER A 57 2.80 -3.36 -4.30
C SER A 57 1.54 -4.15 -3.98
N ILE A 58 0.35 -3.64 -4.33
CA ILE A 58 -0.91 -4.37 -4.14
C ILE A 58 -0.93 -5.59 -5.06
N SER A 59 -0.57 -5.40 -6.33
CA SER A 59 -0.41 -6.48 -7.30
C SER A 59 0.65 -7.49 -6.85
N SER A 60 1.77 -7.00 -6.27
CA SER A 60 2.81 -7.86 -5.70
C SER A 60 2.27 -8.73 -4.55
N GLU A 61 1.47 -8.17 -3.63
CA GLU A 61 0.86 -8.95 -2.55
C GLU A 61 -0.02 -10.08 -3.09
N TRP A 62 -0.84 -9.80 -4.11
CA TRP A 62 -1.71 -10.81 -4.74
C TRP A 62 -0.94 -11.98 -5.36
N VAL A 63 0.24 -11.72 -5.94
CA VAL A 63 1.03 -12.78 -6.59
C VAL A 63 2.02 -13.47 -5.65
N ASN A 64 2.41 -12.82 -4.56
CA ASN A 64 3.42 -13.28 -3.61
C ASN A 64 2.82 -13.61 -2.23
N ASN A 65 1.56 -14.05 -2.18
CA ASN A 65 0.88 -14.49 -0.96
C ASN A 65 0.93 -13.48 0.20
N TYR A 66 0.80 -12.18 -0.12
CA TYR A 66 0.76 -11.09 0.86
C TYR A 66 2.01 -10.99 1.76
N SER A 67 3.20 -11.18 1.18
CA SER A 67 4.49 -11.12 1.86
C SER A 67 4.69 -9.86 2.74
N ILE A 68 4.34 -8.67 2.25
CA ILE A 68 4.49 -7.42 3.03
C ILE A 68 3.56 -7.45 4.24
N THR A 69 2.30 -7.86 4.03
CA THR A 69 1.31 -7.94 5.11
C THR A 69 1.72 -8.96 6.17
N PHE A 70 2.08 -10.18 5.78
CA PHE A 70 2.32 -11.28 6.72
C PHE A 70 3.74 -11.31 7.31
N GLU A 71 4.75 -10.86 6.58
CA GLU A 71 6.15 -10.97 7.01
C GLU A 71 6.69 -9.66 7.60
N VAL A 72 6.15 -8.51 7.20
CA VAL A 72 6.60 -7.19 7.66
C VAL A 72 5.58 -6.53 8.57
N GLY A 73 4.38 -6.28 8.05
CA GLY A 73 3.37 -5.45 8.70
C GLY A 73 2.77 -6.10 9.94
N TYR A 74 2.22 -7.31 9.79
CA TYR A 74 1.51 -8.01 10.86
C TYR A 74 2.39 -8.37 12.07
N PRO A 75 3.61 -8.93 11.90
CA PRO A 75 4.50 -9.19 13.03
C PRO A 75 4.88 -7.91 13.78
N TYR A 76 5.18 -6.84 13.05
CA TYR A 76 5.55 -5.56 13.65
C TYR A 76 4.38 -4.88 14.38
N PHE A 77 3.17 -5.01 13.84
CA PHE A 77 1.95 -4.53 14.49
C PHE A 77 1.74 -5.22 15.84
N LEU A 78 1.83 -6.55 15.91
CA LEU A 78 1.68 -7.30 17.16
C LEU A 78 2.74 -6.91 18.19
N GLU A 79 4.01 -6.85 17.79
CA GLU A 79 5.13 -6.45 18.65
C GLU A 79 4.89 -5.04 19.22
N THR A 80 4.47 -4.11 18.38
CA THR A 80 4.21 -2.73 18.82
C THR A 80 3.00 -2.66 19.74
N LEU A 81 1.91 -3.35 19.40
CA LEU A 81 0.69 -3.41 20.21
C LEU A 81 0.98 -3.98 21.61
N GLU A 82 1.81 -5.01 21.71
CA GLU A 82 2.20 -5.58 23.00
C GLU A 82 2.99 -4.57 23.86
N LYS A 83 3.90 -3.81 23.23
CA LYS A 83 4.72 -2.81 23.91
C LYS A 83 3.93 -1.56 24.32
N THR A 84 3.07 -1.05 23.44
CA THR A 84 2.37 0.22 23.65
C THR A 84 1.02 0.06 24.33
N ARG A 85 0.41 -1.13 24.23
CA ARG A 85 -0.99 -1.42 24.62
C ARG A 85 -1.99 -0.45 23.99
N ASP A 86 -1.66 0.09 22.81
CA ASP A 86 -2.45 1.10 22.10
C ASP A 86 -2.48 0.78 20.60
N VAL A 87 -3.67 0.48 20.10
CA VAL A 87 -3.94 0.11 18.70
C VAL A 87 -3.66 1.23 17.73
N ASN A 88 -3.93 2.48 18.11
CA ASN A 88 -3.70 3.63 17.24
C ASN A 88 -2.20 3.85 17.09
N ARG A 89 -1.44 3.71 18.19
CA ARG A 89 0.02 3.74 18.13
C ARG A 89 0.57 2.60 17.29
N ALA A 90 0.12 1.38 17.52
CA ALA A 90 0.56 0.21 16.74
C ALA A 90 0.28 0.38 15.24
N THR A 91 -0.90 0.89 14.89
CA THR A 91 -1.30 1.20 13.51
C THR A 91 -0.35 2.21 12.86
N VAL A 92 -0.12 3.36 13.52
CA VAL A 92 0.76 4.41 12.98
C VAL A 92 2.20 3.93 12.83
N HIS A 93 2.70 3.19 13.83
CA HIS A 93 4.04 2.62 13.77
C HIS A 93 4.17 1.60 12.62
N THR A 94 3.15 0.77 12.42
CA THR A 94 3.11 -0.22 11.33
C THR A 94 3.10 0.43 9.97
N PHE A 95 2.29 1.49 9.81
CA PHE A 95 2.29 2.30 8.59
C PHE A 95 3.68 2.87 8.30
N LEU A 96 4.34 3.47 9.30
CA LEU A 96 5.69 4.01 9.14
C LEU A 96 6.70 2.90 8.82
N LYS A 97 6.53 1.69 9.38
CA LYS A 97 7.42 0.55 9.16
C LYS A 97 7.35 0.07 7.72
N ILE A 98 6.13 -0.14 7.21
CA ILE A 98 5.91 -0.52 5.81
C ILE A 98 6.48 0.57 4.90
N LEU A 99 6.13 1.84 5.14
CA LEU A 99 6.61 2.96 4.31
C LEU A 99 8.13 3.10 4.34
N ALA A 100 8.77 2.82 5.47
CA ALA A 100 10.22 2.91 5.63
C ALA A 100 10.97 1.83 4.83
N GLU A 101 10.37 0.67 4.60
CA GLU A 101 10.99 -0.49 3.94
C GLU A 101 10.59 -0.63 2.48
N ILE A 102 9.35 -0.29 2.14
CA ILE A 102 8.80 -0.41 0.80
C ILE A 102 8.40 0.99 0.30
N PRO A 103 9.12 1.57 -0.68
CA PRO A 103 8.72 2.81 -1.31
C PRO A 103 7.29 2.74 -1.86
N ASP A 104 6.48 3.74 -1.51
CA ASP A 104 5.07 3.76 -1.88
C ASP A 104 4.88 3.86 -3.40
N THR A 105 4.20 2.88 -3.98
CA THR A 105 4.05 2.79 -5.44
C THR A 105 3.07 3.83 -6.00
N LEU A 106 2.13 4.35 -5.21
CA LEU A 106 1.29 5.48 -5.63
C LEU A 106 2.10 6.78 -5.69
N ILE A 107 2.99 7.02 -4.72
CA ILE A 107 3.94 8.14 -4.78
C ILE A 107 4.88 7.97 -5.97
N ALA A 108 5.44 6.78 -6.17
CA ALA A 108 6.36 6.51 -7.27
C ALA A 108 5.71 6.79 -8.64
N ARG A 109 4.45 6.39 -8.82
CA ARG A 109 3.68 6.70 -10.05
C ARG A 109 3.40 8.19 -10.24
N LYS A 110 3.11 8.93 -9.17
CA LYS A 110 2.71 10.35 -9.25
C LYS A 110 3.90 11.33 -9.26
N SER A 111 4.99 10.96 -8.60
CA SER A 111 6.09 11.86 -8.24
C SER A 111 7.48 11.26 -8.47
N GLY A 112 7.56 10.02 -8.99
CA GLY A 112 8.82 9.33 -9.31
C GLY A 112 9.41 8.52 -8.15
N VAL A 113 10.20 7.50 -8.49
CA VAL A 113 10.81 6.55 -7.54
C VAL A 113 11.71 7.25 -6.53
N VAL A 114 12.56 8.18 -6.99
CA VAL A 114 13.46 8.96 -6.12
C VAL A 114 12.70 9.66 -4.99
N LYS A 115 11.51 10.20 -5.30
CA LYS A 115 10.69 10.87 -4.30
C LYS A 115 10.06 9.87 -3.33
N ALA A 116 9.58 8.73 -3.83
CA ALA A 116 9.07 7.65 -2.96
C ALA A 116 10.14 7.16 -1.97
N GLU A 117 11.37 6.94 -2.44
CA GLU A 117 12.50 6.55 -1.59
C GLU A 117 12.86 7.62 -0.57
N GLU A 118 12.79 8.91 -0.95
CA GLU A 118 12.99 10.02 -0.02
C GLU A 118 11.96 10.01 1.12
N ILE A 119 10.70 9.73 0.80
CA ILE A 119 9.62 9.60 1.79
C ILE A 119 9.86 8.39 2.70
N SER A 120 10.27 7.24 2.15
CA SER A 120 10.64 6.06 2.95
C SER A 120 11.79 6.32 3.91
N ARG A 121 12.83 7.03 3.46
CA ARG A 121 13.96 7.41 4.32
C ARG A 121 13.51 8.29 5.50
N GLN A 122 12.55 9.19 5.27
CA GLN A 122 12.02 10.05 6.34
C GLN A 122 11.14 9.28 7.32
N ALA A 123 10.29 8.36 6.83
CA ALA A 123 9.54 7.44 7.69
C ALA A 123 10.49 6.62 8.59
N ARG A 124 11.61 6.15 8.03
CA ARG A 124 12.66 5.43 8.79
C ARG A 124 13.27 6.30 9.89
N GLN A 125 13.59 7.56 9.61
CA GLN A 125 14.13 8.49 10.60
C GLN A 125 13.15 8.74 11.75
N ILE A 126 11.85 8.88 11.45
CA ILE A 126 10.80 9.07 12.45
C ILE A 126 10.70 7.84 13.37
N LEU A 127 10.73 6.63 12.78
CA LEU A 127 10.75 5.38 13.56
C LEU A 127 11.98 5.28 14.46
N GLN A 128 13.17 5.61 13.94
CA GLN A 128 14.41 5.62 14.72
C GLN A 128 14.38 6.66 15.86
N ALA A 129 13.65 7.75 15.68
CA ALA A 129 13.40 8.73 16.74
C ALA A 129 12.34 8.25 17.76
N GLY A 130 11.73 7.08 17.57
CA GLY A 130 10.73 6.48 18.46
C GLY A 130 9.27 6.75 18.06
N ALA A 131 9.03 7.43 16.93
CA ALA A 131 7.68 7.77 16.46
C ALA A 131 6.78 8.31 17.59
N LEU A 132 5.67 7.65 17.93
CA LEU A 132 4.73 8.13 18.94
C LEU A 132 5.14 7.83 20.39
N THR A 133 6.27 7.17 20.63
CA THR A 133 6.75 6.87 22.00
C THR A 133 7.68 7.94 22.57
N THR A 134 8.14 8.89 21.75
CA THR A 134 8.99 10.01 22.18
C THR A 134 8.41 11.34 21.72
N GLN A 135 8.75 12.42 22.43
CA GLN A 135 8.34 13.76 22.05
C GLN A 135 8.94 14.17 20.69
N LYS A 136 10.23 13.90 20.49
CA LYS A 136 10.94 14.18 19.23
C LYS A 136 10.34 13.44 18.04
N GLY A 137 10.06 12.14 18.18
CA GLY A 137 9.45 11.34 17.12
C GLY A 137 8.05 11.83 16.77
N LYS A 138 7.26 12.22 17.79
CA LYS A 138 5.92 12.77 17.60
C LYS A 138 5.94 14.09 16.83
N GLU A 139 6.84 15.01 17.17
CA GLU A 139 7.02 16.28 16.46
C GLU A 139 7.43 16.06 14.99
N GLN A 140 8.40 15.17 14.75
CA GLN A 140 8.81 14.82 13.39
C GLN A 140 7.67 14.19 12.59
N LEU A 141 6.87 13.32 13.20
CA LEU A 141 5.72 12.69 12.55
C LEU A 141 4.66 13.71 12.16
N LEU A 142 4.34 14.67 13.03
CA LEU A 142 3.34 15.70 12.73
C LEU A 142 3.76 16.58 11.55
N LEU A 143 5.02 17.03 11.52
CA LEU A 143 5.57 17.79 10.40
C LEU A 143 5.61 16.97 9.10
N PHE A 144 5.90 15.68 9.22
CA PHE A 144 5.90 14.77 8.08
C PHE A 144 4.50 14.56 7.51
N ASP A 145 3.50 14.30 8.37
CA ASP A 145 2.10 14.13 7.99
C ASP A 145 1.53 15.39 7.33
N GLU A 146 1.80 16.57 7.88
CA GLU A 146 1.40 17.86 7.28
C GLU A 146 1.95 18.00 5.85
N ARG A 147 3.23 17.68 5.65
CA ARG A 147 3.87 17.72 4.33
C ARG A 147 3.33 16.69 3.35
N LEU A 148 2.96 15.48 3.81
CA LEU A 148 2.37 14.45 2.94
C LEU A 148 0.97 14.83 2.46
N ARG A 149 0.25 15.63 3.26
CA ARG A 149 -1.11 16.12 2.96
C ARG A 149 -1.16 17.40 2.15
N ASP A 150 -0.03 18.07 1.95
CA ASP A 150 0.02 19.29 1.17
C ASP A 150 -0.50 19.03 -0.25
N SER A 151 -1.64 19.65 -0.58
CA SER A 151 -2.32 19.47 -1.87
C SER A 151 -1.48 19.91 -3.08
N LYS A 152 -0.43 20.71 -2.85
CA LYS A 152 0.56 21.06 -3.88
C LYS A 152 1.49 19.90 -4.23
N HIS A 153 1.63 18.94 -3.34
CA HIS A 153 2.56 17.82 -3.46
C HIS A 153 1.78 16.50 -3.58
N ARG A 154 2.00 15.74 -4.66
CA ARG A 154 1.32 14.45 -4.90
C ARG A 154 1.99 13.31 -4.12
N LEU A 155 2.11 13.47 -2.80
CA LEU A 155 2.93 12.63 -1.92
C LEU A 155 2.12 11.77 -0.94
N ASN A 156 0.81 11.64 -1.12
CA ASN A 156 0.01 10.76 -0.26
C ASN A 156 0.43 9.27 -0.45
N PRO A 157 0.95 8.58 0.58
CA PRO A 157 1.33 7.17 0.52
C PRO A 157 0.10 6.24 0.64
N GLY A 158 -0.78 6.31 -0.36
CA GLY A 158 -2.05 5.58 -0.35
C GLY A 158 -1.86 4.06 -0.36
N THR A 159 -0.88 3.54 -1.11
CA THR A 159 -0.61 2.11 -1.16
C THR A 159 -0.15 1.57 0.20
N THR A 160 0.65 2.35 0.94
CA THR A 160 1.05 2.01 2.30
C THR A 160 -0.15 1.97 3.25
N ALA A 161 -1.11 2.88 3.08
CA ALA A 161 -2.35 2.87 3.85
C ALA A 161 -3.18 1.60 3.57
N ASP A 162 -3.31 1.19 2.30
CA ASP A 162 -4.00 -0.04 1.91
C ASP A 162 -3.34 -1.29 2.52
N LEU A 163 -2.01 -1.37 2.49
CA LEU A 163 -1.25 -2.46 3.13
C LEU A 163 -1.43 -2.46 4.66
N THR A 164 -1.46 -1.29 5.29
CA THR A 164 -1.74 -1.18 6.73
C THR A 164 -3.15 -1.65 7.06
N ALA A 165 -4.13 -1.34 6.22
CA ALA A 165 -5.50 -1.84 6.37
C ALA A 165 -5.57 -3.37 6.25
N ALA A 166 -4.81 -3.98 5.32
CA ALA A 166 -4.69 -5.42 5.21
C ALA A 166 -4.11 -6.05 6.49
N VAL A 167 -3.09 -5.43 7.10
CA VAL A 167 -2.53 -5.87 8.39
C VAL A 167 -3.58 -5.83 9.50
N LEU A 168 -4.36 -4.76 9.60
CA LEU A 168 -5.42 -4.65 10.60
C LEU A 168 -6.52 -5.69 10.39
N ALA A 169 -6.90 -5.95 9.13
CA ALA A 169 -7.85 -7.00 8.80
C ALA A 169 -7.34 -8.38 9.25
N VAL A 170 -6.06 -8.71 9.00
CA VAL A 170 -5.44 -9.94 9.49
C VAL A 170 -5.45 -10.00 11.01
N ALA A 171 -5.16 -8.91 11.71
CA ALA A 171 -5.23 -8.86 13.17
C ALA A 171 -6.64 -9.15 13.69
N THR A 172 -7.66 -8.51 13.12
CA THR A 172 -9.06 -8.74 13.49
C THR A 172 -9.50 -10.18 13.21
N LEU A 173 -9.11 -10.74 12.06
CA LEU A 173 -9.41 -12.13 11.70
C LEU A 173 -8.70 -13.14 12.62
N ASN A 174 -7.53 -12.78 13.16
CA ASN A 174 -6.83 -13.56 14.19
C ASN A 174 -7.34 -13.29 15.62
N GLY A 175 -8.49 -12.65 15.77
CA GLY A 175 -9.19 -12.51 17.04
C GLY A 175 -8.84 -11.26 17.85
N TYR A 176 -8.05 -10.33 17.30
CA TYR A 176 -7.85 -9.03 17.94
C TYR A 176 -9.18 -8.24 17.99
N LYS A 177 -9.52 -7.76 19.19
CA LYS A 177 -10.69 -6.90 19.44
C LYS A 177 -10.20 -5.60 20.09
N PRO A 178 -10.47 -4.42 19.49
CA PRO A 178 -10.05 -3.12 20.02
C PRO A 178 -10.69 -2.77 21.36
#